data_AF-A0AB39QCJ2-F1
#
_entry.id   AF-A0AB39QCJ2-F1
#
_cell.length_a   1.000
_cell.length_b   1.000
_cell.length_c   1.000
_cell.angle_alpha   90.00
_cell.angle_beta   90.00
_cell.angle_gamma   90.00
#
_symmetry.space_group_name_H-M   'P 1'
#
loop_
_entity.id
_entity.type
_entity.pdbx_description
1 polymer ?
#
loop_
_entity_poly.entity_id
_entity_poly.type
_entity_poly.pdbx_seq_one_letter_code
_entity_poly.pdbx_strand_id
1 'polypeptide(L)'
;MSTIKLLVTGSTPVTVTTQKVLVARLGDEQSSHLLTFVAGGRSIIVKQTAVRTGTVVVVVSGSPGLIDAELRKAVAKAMVIRSTGR
;
A
#
# COMPACT_ATOMS: atom_id res chain seq x y z
N MET A 1 16.21 -0.84 3.64
CA MET A 1 16.60 0.58 3.45
C MET A 1 15.34 1.43 3.56
N SER A 2 15.30 2.38 4.50
CA SER A 2 14.17 3.31 4.65
C SER A 2 14.53 4.64 4.00
N THR A 3 13.60 5.24 3.25
CA THR A 3 13.79 6.56 2.63
C THR A 3 12.88 7.57 3.31
N ILE A 4 13.42 8.71 3.72
CA ILE A 4 12.67 9.82 4.29
C ILE A 4 12.43 10.83 3.17
N LYS A 5 11.18 11.22 2.97
CA LYS A 5 10.77 12.27 2.03
C LYS A 5 9.95 13.31 2.79
N LEU A 6 10.26 14.59 2.59
CA LEU A 6 9.40 15.67 3.04
C LEU A 6 8.39 15.97 1.93
N LEU A 7 7.10 15.92 2.26
CA LEU A 7 6.03 16.38 1.40
C LEU A 7 5.44 17.65 1.99
N VAL A 8 5.30 18.69 1.18
CA VAL A 8 4.62 19.92 1.58
C VAL A 8 3.26 19.93 0.89
N THR A 9 2.18 19.90 1.67
CA THR A 9 0.82 20.10 1.17
C THR A 9 0.31 21.42 1.73
N GLY A 10 0.20 22.45 0.88
CA GLY A 10 -0.04 23.81 1.34
C GLY A 10 1.13 24.33 2.19
N SER A 11 0.87 24.74 3.43
CA SER A 11 1.88 25.23 4.38
C SER A 11 2.27 24.20 5.48
N THR A 12 1.70 22.99 5.43
CA THR A 12 1.96 21.98 6.48
C THR A 12 3.02 20.98 5.99
N PRO A 13 4.21 20.93 6.62
CA PRO A 13 5.20 19.91 6.32
C PRO A 13 4.72 18.54 6.83
N VAL A 14 4.78 17.55 5.96
CA VAL A 14 4.52 16.14 6.27
C VAL A 14 5.79 15.35 6.00
N THR A 15 6.38 14.78 7.05
CA THR A 15 7.51 13.87 6.91
C THR A 15 6.97 12.47 6.60
N VAL A 16 7.41 11.88 5.51
CA VAL A 16 7.03 10.53 5.08
C VAL A 16 8.26 9.63 5.13
N THR A 17 8.25 8.65 6.03
CA THR A 17 9.25 7.57 6.04
C THR A 17 8.70 6.36 5.32
N THR A 18 9.41 5.88 4.30
CA THR A 18 9.05 4.69 3.53
C THR A 18 10.00 3.54 3.84
N GLN A 19 9.47 2.38 4.20
CA GLN A 19 10.22 1.15 4.40
C GLN A 19 9.65 0.04 3.52
N LYS A 20 10.46 -0.57 2.65
CA LYS A 20 10.05 -1.76 1.91
C LYS A 20 9.95 -2.95 2.86
N VAL A 21 8.85 -3.71 2.77
CA VAL A 21 8.60 -4.88 3.61
C VAL A 21 8.25 -6.10 2.76
N LEU A 22 8.44 -7.28 3.34
CA LEU A 22 8.03 -8.54 2.70
C LEU A 22 6.51 -8.62 2.62
N VAL A 23 6.03 -9.29 1.58
CA VAL A 23 4.61 -9.56 1.34
C VAL A 23 4.45 -10.93 0.72
N ALA A 24 3.32 -11.58 1.00
CA ALA A 24 2.97 -12.85 0.38
C ALA A 24 3.05 -12.76 -1.15
N ARG A 25 3.54 -13.82 -1.80
CA ARG A 25 3.57 -13.90 -3.27
C ARG A 25 2.14 -14.00 -3.79
N LEU A 26 1.70 -12.95 -4.47
CA LEU A 26 0.39 -12.81 -5.09
C LEU A 26 0.57 -12.15 -6.44
N GLY A 27 -0.15 -12.62 -7.46
CA GLY A 27 -0.04 -12.09 -8.81
C GLY A 27 1.33 -12.35 -9.46
N ASP A 28 1.62 -11.57 -10.50
CA ASP A 28 2.87 -11.64 -11.26
C ASP A 28 3.96 -10.79 -10.61
N GLU A 29 3.57 -9.66 -10.02
CA GLU A 29 4.45 -8.77 -9.30
C GLU A 29 3.77 -8.20 -8.06
N GLN A 30 4.57 -7.99 -7.02
CA GLN A 30 4.12 -7.44 -5.76
C GLN A 30 5.17 -6.53 -5.13
N SER A 31 4.69 -5.44 -4.52
CA SER A 31 5.51 -4.56 -3.70
C SER A 31 4.72 -4.15 -2.46
N SER A 32 5.39 -4.10 -1.32
CA SER A 32 4.79 -3.64 -0.07
C SER A 32 5.71 -2.66 0.62
N HIS A 33 5.11 -1.57 1.10
CA HIS A 33 5.80 -0.52 1.81
C HIS A 33 5.04 -0.17 3.09
N LEU A 34 5.77 0.04 4.17
CA LEU A 34 5.28 0.69 5.37
C LEU A 34 5.60 2.18 5.25
N LEU A 35 4.57 3.01 5.39
CA LEU A 35 4.63 4.46 5.28
C LEU A 35 4.29 5.07 6.64
N THR A 36 5.22 5.81 7.22
CA THR A 36 4.99 6.59 8.43
C THR A 36 4.87 8.05 8.03
N PHE A 37 3.68 8.63 8.19
CA PHE A 37 3.44 10.05 7.97
C PHE A 37 3.50 10.76 9.31
N VAL A 38 4.23 11.87 9.38
CA VAL A 38 4.32 12.72 10.57
C VAL A 38 3.96 14.15 10.18
N ALA A 39 2.91 14.70 10.79
CA ALA A 39 2.44 16.07 10.57
C ALA A 39 1.89 16.65 11.87
N GLY A 40 2.25 17.89 12.20
CA GLY A 40 1.73 18.59 13.39
C GLY A 40 1.90 17.81 14.71
N GLY A 41 3.01 17.07 14.86
CA GLY A 41 3.29 16.24 16.04
C GLY A 41 2.53 14.91 16.11
N ARG A 42 1.67 14.59 15.12
CA ARG A 42 0.96 13.31 15.03
C ARG A 42 1.63 12.41 14.01
N SER A 43 1.63 11.11 14.29
CA SER A 43 2.08 10.09 13.34
C SER A 43 0.96 9.12 12.98
N ILE A 44 0.91 8.73 11.71
CA ILE A 44 0.10 7.60 11.24
C ILE A 44 0.99 6.62 10.49
N ILE A 45 0.74 5.33 10.70
CA ILE A 45 1.45 4.25 10.03
C ILE A 45 0.47 3.53 9.11
N VAL A 46 0.83 3.45 7.84
CA VAL A 46 0.02 2.83 6.79
C VAL A 46 0.88 1.80 6.08
N LYS A 47 0.34 0.60 5.87
CA LYS A 47 0.92 -0.36 4.94
C LYS A 47 0.24 -0.19 3.60
N GLN A 48 1.04 -0.07 2.54
CA GLN A 48 0.56 -0.03 1.16
C GLN A 48 1.17 -1.18 0.39
N THR A 49 0.31 -2.04 -0.15
CA THR A 49 0.70 -3.17 -0.99
C THR A 49 0.11 -3.00 -2.38
N ALA A 50 0.95 -3.06 -3.40
CA ALA A 50 0.53 -3.17 -4.79
C ALA A 50 0.78 -4.60 -5.29
N VAL A 51 -0.24 -5.20 -5.91
CA VAL A 51 -0.18 -6.51 -6.57
C VAL A 51 -0.63 -6.33 -8.01
N ARG A 52 0.17 -6.80 -8.98
CA ARG A 52 -0.21 -6.85 -10.39
C ARG A 52 -0.58 -8.27 -10.78
N THR A 53 -1.66 -8.43 -11.55
CA THR A 53 -2.07 -9.70 -12.15
C THR A 53 -2.57 -9.45 -13.58
N GLY A 54 -1.76 -9.82 -14.57
CA GLY A 54 -1.91 -9.42 -15.96
C GLY A 54 -1.94 -7.89 -16.10
N THR A 55 -3.06 -7.36 -16.62
CA THR A 55 -3.26 -5.91 -16.85
C THR A 55 -3.91 -5.20 -15.66
N VAL A 56 -4.20 -5.90 -14.56
CA VAL A 56 -4.84 -5.30 -13.38
C VAL A 56 -3.80 -5.08 -12.29
N VAL A 57 -3.77 -3.86 -11.75
CA VAL A 57 -2.99 -3.51 -10.57
C VAL A 57 -3.96 -3.20 -9.43
N VAL A 58 -3.79 -3.92 -8.32
CA VAL A 58 -4.56 -3.71 -7.09
C VAL A 58 -3.63 -3.07 -6.07
N VAL A 59 -3.94 -1.84 -5.64
CA VAL A 59 -3.24 -1.16 -4.56
C VAL A 59 -4.15 -1.15 -3.34
N VAL A 60 -3.72 -1.78 -2.26
CA VAL A 60 -4.45 -1.79 -0.98
C VAL A 60 -3.63 -1.01 0.04
N SER A 61 -4.26 -0.04 0.69
CA SER A 61 -3.63 0.85 1.66
C SER A 61 -4.47 0.89 2.94
N GLY A 62 -3.83 0.79 4.10
CA GLY A 62 -4.55 0.73 5.38
C GLY A 62 -3.62 0.41 6.55
N SER A 63 -4.21 0.09 7.70
CA SER A 63 -3.41 -0.35 8.85
C SER A 63 -2.67 -1.66 8.54
N PRO A 64 -1.45 -1.87 9.06
CA PRO A 64 -0.65 -3.04 8.70
C PRO A 64 -1.37 -4.37 8.91
N GLY A 65 -2.03 -4.55 10.06
CA GLY A 65 -2.78 -5.77 10.37
C GLY A 65 -3.97 -6.02 9.42
N LEU A 66 -4.66 -4.95 8.99
CA LEU A 66 -5.76 -5.08 8.04
C LEU A 66 -5.26 -5.51 6.67
N ILE A 67 -4.15 -4.95 6.20
CA ILE A 67 -3.54 -5.35 4.94
C ILE A 67 -3.08 -6.81 5.00
N ASP A 68 -2.44 -7.23 6.08
CA ASP A 68 -1.96 -8.60 6.22
C ASP A 68 -3.10 -9.62 6.23
N ALA A 69 -4.24 -9.29 6.84
CA ALA A 69 -5.42 -10.14 6.85
C ALA A 69 -6.15 -10.17 5.50
N GLU A 70 -6.38 -9.00 4.88
CA GLU A 70 -7.38 -8.86 3.81
C GLU A 70 -6.79 -8.78 2.39
N LEU A 71 -5.46 -8.67 2.23
CA LEU A 71 -4.83 -8.49 0.92
C LEU A 71 -5.24 -9.57 -0.10
N ARG A 72 -5.23 -10.84 0.30
CA ARG A 72 -5.62 -11.96 -0.59
C ARG A 72 -7.05 -11.82 -1.08
N LYS A 73 -7.96 -11.47 -0.17
CA LYS A 73 -9.39 -11.28 -0.47
C LYS A 73 -9.62 -10.09 -1.40
N ALA A 74 -8.91 -8.98 -1.16
CA ALA A 74 -8.98 -7.80 -2.00
C ALA A 74 -8.53 -8.10 -3.45
N VAL A 75 -7.41 -8.81 -3.61
CA VAL A 75 -6.92 -9.24 -4.93
C VAL A 75 -7.91 -10.19 -5.61
N ALA A 76 -8.39 -11.22 -4.90
CA ALA A 76 -9.37 -12.16 -5.44
C ALA A 76 -10.65 -11.44 -5.93
N LYS A 77 -11.18 -10.51 -5.14
CA LYS A 77 -12.37 -9.73 -5.50
C LYS A 77 -12.13 -8.88 -6.76
N ALA A 78 -10.97 -8.23 -6.88
CA ALA A 78 -10.63 -7.44 -8.06
C ALA A 78 -10.56 -8.31 -9.34
N MET A 79 -10.04 -9.54 -9.22
CA MET A 79 -9.96 -10.46 -10.35
C MET A 79 -11.34 -10.97 -10.81
N VAL A 80 -12.27 -11.20 -9.89
CA VAL A 80 -13.67 -11.54 -10.22
C VAL A 80 -14.37 -10.39 -10.94
N ILE A 81 -14.16 -9.14 -10.51
CA ILE A 81 -14.73 -7.97 -11.18
C ILE A 81 -14.20 -7.87 -12.61
N ARG A 82 -12.89 -8.06 -12.80
CA ARG A 82 -12.26 -8.06 -14.12
C ARG A 82 -12.83 -9.12 -15.06
N SER A 83 -13.11 -10.33 -14.57
CA SER A 83 -13.66 -11.41 -15.41
C SER A 83 -15.13 -11.20 -15.78
N THR A 84 -15.88 -10.44 -14.99
CA THR A 84 -17.31 -10.18 -15.21
C THR A 84 -17.55 -9.03 -16.19
N GLY A 85 -16.59 -8.10 -16.32
CA GLY A 85 -16.64 -6.99 -17.27
C GLY A 85 -16.12 -7.32 -18.68
N ARG A 86 -16.02 -8.61 -19.03
CA ARG A 86 -15.54 -9.11 -20.33
C ARG A 86 -16.65 -9.85 -21.04
#